data_AF-A0A0Q2P2V8-F1
#
_entry.id   AF-A0A0Q2P2V8-F1
#
_cell.length_a   1.000
_cell.length_b   1.000
_cell.length_c   1.000
_cell.angle_alpha   90.00
_cell.angle_beta   90.00
_cell.angle_gamma   90.00
#
_symmetry.space_group_name_H-M   'P 1'
#
loop_
_entity.id
_entity.type
_entity.pdbx_description
1 polymer ?
#
loop_
_entity_poly.entity_id
_entity_poly.type
_entity_poly.pdbx_seq_one_letter_code
_entity_poly.pdbx_strand_id
1 'polypeptide(L)' 'MENTNRCVFSLSGVTGMLIATVLLLAILVGLTIWGLKAQQEVMQQPYSLKDIQNVKMLGSKEQDHKSIGGTAQ' A
#
# COMPACT_ATOMS: atom_id res chain seq x y z
N MET A 1 -47.67 -5.44 -21.56
CA MET A 1 -46.62 -4.40 -21.36
C MET A 1 -45.35 -5.14 -21.01
N GLU A 2 -44.46 -5.33 -21.98
CA GLU A 2 -43.22 -6.11 -21.82
C GLU A 2 -42.11 -5.19 -21.30
N ASN A 3 -41.45 -5.61 -20.22
CA ASN A 3 -40.45 -4.80 -19.55
C ASN A 3 -39.08 -5.00 -20.23
N THR A 4 -38.76 -4.09 -21.16
CA THR A 4 -37.50 -4.04 -21.93
C THR A 4 -36.30 -3.56 -21.08
N ASN A 5 -36.44 -3.35 -19.77
CA ASN A 5 -35.35 -2.93 -18.88
C ASN A 5 -34.58 -4.10 -18.23
N ARG A 6 -34.18 -5.13 -18.99
CA ARG A 6 -33.31 -6.21 -18.46
C ARG A 6 -31.94 -6.27 -19.13
N CYS A 7 -31.43 -5.12 -19.56
CA CYS A 7 -30.02 -5.00 -19.92
C CYS A 7 -29.23 -4.59 -18.67
N VAL A 8 -28.70 -5.58 -17.95
CA VAL A 8 -27.66 -5.28 -16.95
C VAL A 8 -26.30 -5.11 -17.62
N PHE A 9 -26.01 -5.82 -18.74
CA PHE A 9 -24.88 -5.60 -19.68
C PHE A 9 -25.08 -6.42 -20.98
N SER A 10 -25.88 -6.00 -21.97
CA SER A 10 -26.29 -6.91 -23.07
C SER A 10 -25.45 -6.84 -24.36
N LEU A 11 -25.04 -8.01 -24.85
CA LEU A 11 -25.44 -8.47 -26.20
C LEU A 11 -26.29 -9.77 -26.12
N SER A 12 -26.20 -10.55 -25.02
CA SER A 12 -27.11 -11.61 -24.57
C SER A 12 -26.86 -11.92 -23.07
N GLY A 13 -27.57 -11.25 -22.16
CA GLY A 13 -27.67 -11.60 -20.73
C GLY A 13 -26.37 -11.89 -19.95
N VAL A 14 -26.33 -13.04 -19.24
CA VAL A 14 -25.27 -13.49 -18.31
C VAL A 14 -23.88 -13.51 -18.95
N THR A 15 -23.79 -13.80 -20.25
CA THR A 15 -22.53 -13.78 -20.99
C THR A 15 -21.88 -12.40 -20.95
N GLY A 16 -22.68 -11.32 -21.06
CA GLY A 16 -22.17 -9.95 -20.97
C GLY A 16 -21.66 -9.59 -19.58
N MET A 17 -22.30 -10.11 -18.52
CA MET A 17 -21.82 -9.97 -17.15
C MET A 17 -20.45 -10.66 -16.97
N LEU A 18 -20.29 -11.90 -17.47
CA LEU A 18 -19.02 -12.62 -17.33
C LEU A 18 -17.88 -11.90 -18.05
N ILE A 19 -18.11 -11.42 -19.27
CA ILE A 19 -17.12 -10.65 -20.03
C ILE A 19 -16.72 -9.38 -19.27
N ALA A 20 -17.69 -8.64 -18.73
CA ALA A 20 -17.43 -7.44 -17.95
C ALA A 20 -16.61 -7.75 -16.68
N THR A 21 -16.93 -8.84 -15.97
CA THR A 21 -16.17 -9.23 -14.76
C THR A 21 -14.74 -9.62 -15.08
N VAL A 22 -14.50 -10.38 -16.15
CA VAL A 22 -13.14 -10.75 -16.59
C VAL A 22 -12.35 -9.50 -16.97
N LEU A 23 -12.98 -8.56 -17.68
CA LEU A 23 -12.35 -7.29 -18.04
C LEU A 23 -11.95 -6.46 -16.81
N LEU A 24 -12.85 -6.35 -15.82
CA LEU A 24 -12.56 -5.65 -14.57
C LEU A 24 -11.44 -6.34 -13.78
N LEU A 25 -11.43 -7.67 -13.71
CA LEU A 25 -10.36 -8.42 -13.05
C LEU A 25 -9.00 -8.26 -13.76
N ALA A 26 -8.99 -8.24 -15.09
CA ALA A 26 -7.76 -8.02 -15.86
C ALA A 26 -7.16 -6.64 -15.55
N ILE A 27 -7.99 -5.60 -15.53
CA ILE A 27 -7.55 -4.23 -15.18
C ILE A 27 -7.07 -4.18 -13.73
N LEU A 28 -7.82 -4.80 -12.80
CA LEU A 28 -7.45 -4.87 -11.38
C LEU A 28 -6.07 -5.51 -11.19
N VAL A 29 -5.80 -6.65 -11.82
CA VAL A 29 -4.50 -7.35 -11.70
C VAL A 29 -3.38 -6.47 -12.27
N GLY A 30 -3.59 -5.85 -13.43
CA GLY A 30 -2.61 -4.96 -14.03
C GLY A 30 -2.23 -3.79 -13.12
N LEU A 31 -3.23 -3.10 -12.56
CA LEU A 31 -3.03 -2.00 -11.61
C LEU A 31 -2.39 -2.47 -10.29
N THR A 32 -2.72 -3.68 -9.82
CA THR A 32 -2.14 -4.24 -8.60
C THR A 32 -0.64 -4.49 -8.75
N ILE A 33 -0.22 -5.12 -9.85
CA ILE A 33 1.20 -5.36 -10.12
C ILE A 33 1.95 -4.03 -10.22
N TRP A 34 1.39 -3.06 -10.96
CA TRP A 34 1.99 -1.74 -11.11
C TRP A 34 2.12 -1.02 -9.76
N GLY A 35 1.07 -1.07 -8.93
CA GLY A 35 1.07 -0.49 -7.59
C GLY A 35 2.10 -1.15 -6.66
N LEU A 36 2.29 -2.46 -6.75
CA LEU A 36 3.32 -3.16 -5.98
C LEU A 36 4.73 -2.76 -6.42
N LYS A 37 4.98 -2.63 -7.73
CA LYS A 37 6.28 -2.17 -8.23
C LYS A 37 6.58 -0.74 -7.77
N ALA A 38 5.61 0.16 -7.87
CA ALA A 38 5.76 1.53 -7.39
C ALA A 38 6.07 1.57 -5.89
N GLN A 39 5.34 0.79 -5.07
CA GLN A 39 5.61 0.66 -3.63
C GLN A 39 6.99 0.07 -3.33
N GLN A 40 7.44 -0.91 -4.12
CA GLN A 40 8.79 -1.49 -4.01
C GLN A 40 9.89 -0.48 -4.32
N GLU A 41 9.67 0.42 -5.28
CA GLU A 41 10.63 1.49 -5.59
C GLU A 41 10.75 2.47 -4.42
N VAL A 42 9.64 2.91 -3.82
CA VAL A 42 9.68 3.86 -2.69
C VAL A 42 10.26 3.23 -1.42
N MET A 43 9.97 1.96 -1.12
CA MET A 43 10.55 1.29 0.06
C MET A 43 12.07 1.06 -0.08
N GLN A 44 12.56 0.96 -1.32
CA GLN A 44 13.99 0.80 -1.60
C GLN A 44 14.72 2.14 -1.63
N GLN A 45 14.01 3.28 -1.54
CA GLN A 45 14.67 4.57 -1.31
C GLN A 45 15.07 4.62 0.17
N PRO A 46 16.37 4.45 0.52
CA PRO A 46 16.80 4.75 1.87
C PRO A 46 16.47 6.23 2.13
N TYR A 47 15.75 6.52 3.21
CA TYR A 47 15.64 7.89 3.70
C TYR A 47 17.05 8.41 3.90
N SER A 48 17.51 9.26 2.97
CA SER A 48 18.81 9.87 3.07
C SER A 48 18.72 10.93 4.15
N LEU A 49 19.17 10.57 5.35
CA LEU A 49 19.36 11.50 6.44
C LEU A 49 20.61 12.32 6.11
N LYS A 50 20.47 13.23 5.14
CA LYS A 50 21.55 14.00 4.53
C LYS A 50 22.22 14.95 5.52
N ASP A 51 21.61 15.17 6.69
CA ASP A 51 22.09 16.11 7.70
C ASP A 51 21.71 15.69 9.13
N ILE A 52 22.03 14.45 9.54
CA ILE A 52 21.83 13.98 10.93
C ILE A 52 22.49 14.95 11.93
N GLN A 53 23.62 15.55 11.58
CA GLN A 53 24.40 16.40 12.49
C GLN A 53 23.76 17.76 12.77
N ASN A 54 22.84 18.21 11.90
CA ASN A 54 22.02 19.41 12.10
C ASN A 54 20.61 19.09 12.63
N VAL A 55 20.24 17.80 12.75
CA VAL A 55 18.99 17.41 13.42
C VAL A 55 19.16 17.62 14.92
N LYS A 56 18.77 18.80 15.38
CA LYS A 56 18.68 19.14 16.80
C LYS A 56 17.71 18.16 17.49
N MET A 57 18.26 17.19 18.22
CA MET A 57 17.47 16.27 19.04
C MET A 57 16.78 17.09 20.14
N LEU A 58 15.48 17.35 19.97
CA LEU A 58 14.64 17.95 21.01
C LEU A 58 14.19 16.83 21.96
N GLY A 59 15.12 16.35 22.79
CA GLY A 59 14.91 15.28 23.75
C GLY A 59 15.71 15.54 25.03
N SER A 60 15.05 15.36 26.17
CA SER A 60 15.55 15.78 27.48
C SER A 60 16.73 14.91 27.95
N LYS A 61 17.95 15.44 27.81
CA LYS A 61 19.21 15.17 28.55
C LYS A 61 19.70 13.71 28.62
N GLU A 62 20.96 13.50 28.25
CA GLU A 62 21.72 12.25 28.42
C GLU A 62 21.89 11.77 29.87
N GLN A 63 21.42 12.48 30.90
CA GLN A 63 21.68 12.11 32.30
C GLN A 63 20.59 11.26 32.97
N ASP A 64 19.48 10.95 32.27
CA ASP A 64 18.33 10.24 32.87
C ASP A 64 18.26 8.73 32.58
N HIS A 65 19.26 8.12 31.94
CA HIS A 65 19.30 6.65 31.77
C HIS A 65 20.10 5.96 32.89
N LYS A 66 19.50 5.86 34.09
CA LYS A 66 19.95 4.92 35.13
C LYS A 66 19.27 3.57 34.94
N SER A 67 19.99 2.58 34.40
CA SER A 67 19.74 1.16 34.73
C SER A 67 20.87 0.26 34.22
N ILE A 68 21.82 -0.10 35.09
CA ILE A 68 22.37 -1.46 35.13
C ILE A 68 22.30 -1.92 36.57
N GLY A 69 21.29 -2.75 36.85
CA GLY A 69 21.24 -3.58 38.03
C GLY A 69 22.11 -4.82 37.82
N GLY A 70 23.05 -5.03 38.76
CA GLY A 70 23.51 -6.32 39.25
C GLY A 70 24.19 -7.29 38.25
N THR A 71 25.52 -7.35 38.32
CA THR A 71 26.25 -8.64 38.34
C THR A 71 27.47 -8.48 39.23
N ALA A 72 27.50 -9.21 40.34
CA ALA A 72 28.71 -9.46 41.12
C ALA A 72 29.72 -10.26 40.27
N GLN A 73 30.99 -9.86 40.31
CA GLN A 73 32.18 -10.71 40.41
C GLN A 73 33.37 -9.83 40.83
#